data_AF-A0A1F9K277-F1
#
_entry.id   AF-A0A1F9K277-F1
#
_cell.length_a   1.000
_cell.length_b   1.000
_cell.length_c   1.000
_cell.angle_alpha   90.00
_cell.angle_beta   90.00
_cell.angle_gamma   90.00
#
_symmetry.space_group_name_H-M   'P 1'
#
loop_
_entity.id
_entity.type
_entity.pdbx_description
1 polymer ?
#
loop_
_entity_poly.entity_id
_entity_poly.type
_entity_poly.pdbx_seq_one_letter_code
_entity_poly.pdbx_strand_id
1 'polypeptide(L)' 'MENPRVVPLAWFRHALEEQEAIIGKDPWAYGHDEANRENLATLMQYSYEQGLIGRLMTLEELFIHPGPKG' A
#
# COMPACT_ATOMS: atom_id res chain seq x y z
N MET A 1 15.58 -5.98 -21.03
CA MET A 1 16.54 -6.05 -19.92
C MET A 1 16.42 -4.74 -19.15
N GLU A 2 16.09 -4.80 -17.87
CA GLU A 2 15.90 -3.63 -17.01
C GLU A 2 17.22 -2.87 -16.84
N ASN A 3 17.20 -1.53 -16.87
CA ASN A 3 18.42 -0.72 -16.76
C ASN A 3 19.00 -0.80 -15.34
N PRO A 4 20.22 -1.33 -15.13
CA PRO A 4 20.78 -1.51 -13.78
C PRO A 4 21.29 -0.22 -13.13
N ARG A 5 21.26 0.93 -13.82
CA ARG A 5 21.83 2.22 -13.34
C ARG A 5 20.82 3.18 -12.72
N VAL A 6 19.61 2.72 -12.37
CA VAL A 6 18.60 3.60 -11.74
C VAL A 6 19.05 4.10 -10.37
N VAL A 7 19.94 3.35 -9.70
CA VAL A 7 20.48 3.69 -8.38
C VAL A 7 22.00 3.48 -8.39
N PRO A 8 22.82 4.47 -7.99
CA PRO A 8 24.29 4.40 -8.06
C PRO A 8 24.90 3.65 -6.85
N LEU A 9 24.39 2.45 -6.56
CA LEU A 9 24.88 1.60 -5.48
C LEU A 9 25.33 0.25 -6.05
N ALA A 10 26.56 -0.18 -5.70
CA ALA A 10 27.20 -1.36 -6.31
C ALA A 10 26.43 -2.68 -6.07
N TRP A 11 25.69 -2.77 -4.96
CA TRP A 11 24.95 -3.98 -4.56
C TRP A 11 23.43 -3.83 -4.64
N PHE A 12 22.92 -2.76 -5.25
CA PHE A 12 21.49 -2.45 -5.26
C PHE A 12 20.63 -3.60 -5.79
N ARG A 13 21.01 -4.18 -6.94
CA ARG A 13 20.21 -5.22 -7.59
C ARG A 13 20.08 -6.48 -6.72
N HIS A 14 21.16 -6.89 -6.06
CA HIS A 14 21.13 -8.05 -5.17
C HIS A 14 20.19 -7.82 -3.98
N ALA A 15 20.32 -6.66 -3.33
CA ALA A 15 19.45 -6.31 -2.20
C ALA A 15 17.97 -6.16 -2.63
N LEU A 16 17.71 -5.63 -3.84
CA LEU A 16 16.36 -5.53 -4.39
C LEU A 16 15.75 -6.91 -4.64
N GLU A 17 16.49 -7.83 -5.27
CA GLU A 17 16.03 -9.19 -5.56
C GLU A 17 15.75 -9.99 -4.27
N GLU A 18 16.60 -9.85 -3.26
CA GLU A 18 16.37 -10.44 -1.94
C GLU A 18 15.12 -9.87 -1.27
N GLN A 19 14.96 -8.55 -1.28
CA GLN A 19 13.78 -7.88 -0.76
C GLN A 19 12.51 -8.38 -1.47
N GLU A 20 12.50 -8.39 -2.81
CA GLU A 20 11.35 -8.84 -3.59
C GLU A 20 10.96 -10.30 -3.29
N ALA A 21 11.94 -11.17 -3.01
CA ALA A 21 11.68 -12.55 -2.61
C ALA A 21 11.02 -12.66 -1.22
N ILE A 22 11.29 -11.72 -0.31
CA ILE A 22 10.76 -11.73 1.06
C ILE A 22 9.41 -11.03 1.16
N ILE A 23 9.29 -9.83 0.58
CA ILE A 23 8.12 -8.94 0.77
C ILE A 23 7.35 -8.64 -0.52
N GLY A 24 7.78 -9.19 -1.66
CA GLY A 24 7.12 -9.00 -2.96
C GLY A 24 7.59 -7.75 -3.71
N LYS A 25 7.03 -7.55 -4.92
CA LYS A 25 7.44 -6.50 -5.86
C LYS A 25 7.09 -5.08 -5.42
N ASP A 26 5.96 -4.89 -4.76
CA ASP A 26 5.55 -3.58 -4.25
C ASP A 26 5.48 -3.63 -2.72
N PRO A 27 6.60 -3.36 -2.03
CA PRO A 27 6.63 -3.37 -0.56
C PRO A 27 5.83 -2.23 0.06
N TRP A 28 5.45 -1.23 -0.75
CA TRP A 28 4.68 -0.07 -0.34
C TRP A 28 3.36 0.00 -1.10
N ALA A 29 2.78 -1.18 -1.38
CA ALA A 29 1.48 -1.28 -2.01
C ALA A 29 0.51 -0.32 -1.30
N TYR A 30 -0.11 0.55 -2.10
CA TYR A 30 -1.00 1.56 -1.56
C TYR A 30 -2.24 0.82 -1.06
N GLY A 31 -2.36 0.68 0.26
CA GLY A 31 -3.27 -0.26 0.94
C GLY A 31 -4.77 0.02 0.81
N HIS A 32 -5.21 0.68 -0.26
CA HIS A 32 -6.62 0.78 -0.67
C HIS A 32 -6.98 -0.25 -1.75
N ASP A 33 -6.08 -1.18 -2.09
CA ASP A 33 -6.38 -2.26 -3.02
C ASP A 33 -7.51 -3.16 -2.50
N GLU A 34 -8.10 -3.95 -3.41
CA GLU A 34 -9.23 -4.83 -3.07
C GLU A 34 -8.87 -5.80 -1.93
N ALA A 35 -7.59 -6.18 -1.81
CA ALA A 35 -7.10 -7.08 -0.79
C ALA A 35 -7.21 -6.48 0.63
N ASN A 36 -7.09 -5.16 0.79
CA ASN A 36 -7.11 -4.52 2.11
C ASN A 36 -8.40 -3.75 2.40
N ARG A 37 -9.32 -3.68 1.44
CA ARG A 37 -10.61 -2.95 1.56
C ARG A 37 -11.43 -3.41 2.77
N GLU A 38 -11.58 -4.71 2.96
CA GLU A 38 -12.36 -5.28 4.07
C GLU A 38 -11.72 -5.00 5.45
N ASN A 39 -10.39 -5.03 5.53
CA ASN A 39 -9.68 -4.71 6.76
C ASN A 39 -9.88 -3.24 7.14
N LEU A 40 -9.77 -2.33 6.17
CA LEU A 40 -9.99 -0.91 6.39
C LEU A 40 -11.45 -0.62 6.78
N ALA A 41 -12.41 -1.27 6.13
CA ALA A 41 -13.82 -1.15 6.50
C ALA A 41 -14.06 -1.62 7.95
N THR A 42 -13.43 -2.71 8.35
CA THR A 42 -13.50 -3.24 9.73
C THR A 42 -12.88 -2.26 10.74
N LEU A 43 -11.72 -1.70 10.43
CA LEU A 43 -11.07 -0.69 11.28
C LEU A 43 -11.93 0.57 11.43
N MET A 44 -12.56 1.02 10.36
CA MET A 44 -13.48 2.15 10.38
C MET A 44 -14.70 1.87 11.27
N GLN A 45 -15.26 0.66 11.16
CA GLN A 45 -16.38 0.24 11.99
C GLN A 45 -16.01 0.28 13.48
N TYR A 46 -14.90 -0.36 13.87
CA TYR A 46 -14.47 -0.35 15.27
C TYR A 46 -14.11 1.04 15.77
N SER A 47 -13.50 1.88 14.93
CA SER A 47 -13.18 3.26 15.29
C SER A 47 -14.45 4.07 15.59
N TYR A 48 -15.53 3.84 14.84
CA TYR A 48 -16.82 4.48 15.09
C TYR A 48 -17.48 3.94 16.37
N GLU A 49 -17.54 2.62 16.52
CA GLU A 49 -18.14 1.97 17.70
C GLU A 49 -17.44 2.35 19.01
N GLN A 50 -16.12 2.55 18.96
CA GLN A 50 -15.33 2.96 20.12
C GLN A 50 -15.31 4.48 20.32
N GLY A 51 -16.00 5.26 19.48
CA GLY A 51 -16.10 6.71 19.59
C GLY A 51 -14.82 7.47 19.24
N LEU A 52 -13.87 6.84 18.55
CA LEU A 52 -12.65 7.50 18.06
C LEU A 52 -12.94 8.48 16.92
N ILE A 53 -14.01 8.22 16.15
CA ILE A 53 -14.50 9.08 15.08
C ILE A 53 -15.98 9.38 15.25
N GLY A 54 -16.40 10.59 14.90
CA GLY A 54 -17.79 11.05 15.09
C GLY A 54 -18.80 10.54 14.07
N ARG A 55 -18.35 9.90 12.98
CA ARG A 55 -19.19 9.27 11.96
C ARG A 55 -18.42 8.18 11.22
N LEU A 56 -19.14 7.20 10.69
CA LEU A 56 -18.56 6.24 9.75
C LEU A 56 -18.30 6.95 8.40
N MET A 57 -17.07 6.84 7.90
CA MET A 57 -16.66 7.36 6.59
C MET A 57 -16.43 6.18 5.63
N THR A 58 -16.82 6.31 4.37
CA THR A 58 -16.50 5.28 3.36
C THR A 58 -15.04 5.37 2.96
N LEU A 59 -14.50 4.29 2.37
CA LEU A 59 -13.10 4.29 1.93
C LEU A 59 -12.87 5.29 0.78
N GLU A 60 -13.88 5.52 -0.04
CA GLU A 60 -13.87 6.49 -1.13
C GLU A 60 -13.86 7.94 -0.62
N GLU A 61 -14.38 8.19 0.59
CA GLU A 61 -14.24 9.50 1.27
C GLU A 61 -12.83 9.70 1.85
N LEU A 62 -12.16 8.61 2.24
CA LEU A 62 -10.87 8.63 2.94
C LEU A 62 -9.67 8.63 2.00
N PHE A 63 -9.78 7.93 0.88
CA PHE A 63 -8.68 7.72 -0.05
C PHE A 63 -9.03 8.31 -1.41
N ILE A 64 -8.13 9.13 -1.94
CA ILE A 64 -8.17 9.53 -3.34
C ILE A 64 -7.80 8.29 -4.16
N HIS A 65 -8.66 7.89 -5.10
CA HIS A 65 -8.27 6.89 -6.10
C HIS A 65 -7.15 7.47 -6.95
N PRO A 66 -5.90 6.98 -6.84
CA PRO A 66 -4.90 7.35 -7.82
C PRO A 66 -5.39 6.79 -9.16
N GLY A 67 -5.53 7.65 -10.17
CA GLY A 67 -5.83 7.21 -11.53
C GLY A 67 -4.84 6.13 -12.00
N PRO A 68 -5.13 5.42 -13.09
CA PRO A 68 -4.29 4.31 -13.56
C PRO A 68 -2.83 4.73 -13.61
N LYS A 69 -1.95 3.97 -12.93
CA LYS A 69 -0.50 4.15 -13.03
C LYS A 69 -0.13 3.91 -14.50
N GLY A 70 0.17 4.98 -15.23
CA GLY A 70 0.71 4.94 -16.59
C GLY A 70 2.15 4.43 -16.63
#